data_AF-A0A7V6A4K2-F1
#
_entry.id   AF-A0A7V6A4K2-F1
#
_cell.length_a   1.000
_cell.length_b   1.000
_cell.length_c   1.000
_cell.angle_alpha   90.00
_cell.angle_beta   90.00
_cell.angle_gamma   90.00
#
_symmetry.space_group_name_H-M   'P 1'
#
loop_
_entity.id
_entity.type
_entity.pdbx_description
1 polymer ?
#
loop_
_entity_poly.entity_id
_entity_poly.type
_entity_poly.pdbx_seq_one_letter_code
_entity_poly.pdbx_strand_id
1 'polypeptide(L)'
;MLKGNKWLAFWGMIGALLLVPPTVSAQWGAIQRGIQATQPSYQPQSQEPRGDGGPHNVADEQVGGAGLATTTTFRDKVRPFSYTIPAGWRQEGSGDPTGDSAQFMLPGTTAGFTFTFTQMVPSFPRKASVDASYNRALEEKGIGKYLSVKRRNQGDVIGWETIETPQKGSGGFQRIQWQCYDGQNYYYTFIAHADARQFAQHRAALQTIIDSIRFSR
;
A
#
# COMPACT_ATOMS: atom_id res chain seq x y z
N MET A 1 -58.23 -8.43 33.79
CA MET A 1 -57.80 -7.04 34.08
C MET A 1 -56.93 -7.10 35.34
N LEU A 2 -55.73 -6.48 35.30
CA LEU A 2 -54.69 -6.37 36.36
C LEU A 2 -53.90 -7.66 36.68
N LYS A 3 -52.58 -7.66 36.95
CA LYS A 3 -51.37 -6.87 36.65
C LYS A 3 -50.27 -7.58 37.46
N GLY A 4 -49.05 -7.70 36.94
CA GLY A 4 -47.85 -7.80 37.79
C GLY A 4 -46.89 -8.95 37.52
N ASN A 5 -45.99 -8.75 36.57
CA ASN A 5 -44.72 -9.48 36.49
C ASN A 5 -43.73 -8.88 37.52
N LYS A 6 -43.19 -9.72 38.40
CA LYS A 6 -41.90 -9.49 39.06
C LYS A 6 -41.17 -10.82 39.24
N TRP A 7 -39.85 -10.71 39.20
CA TRP A 7 -38.79 -11.62 39.64
C TRP A 7 -37.81 -11.98 38.52
N LEU A 8 -36.85 -11.06 38.34
CA LEU A 8 -35.56 -11.32 37.71
C LEU A 8 -34.83 -12.40 38.51
N ALA A 9 -34.34 -13.40 37.79
CA ALA A 9 -33.41 -14.39 38.28
C ALA A 9 -32.01 -14.14 37.70
N PHE A 10 -31.01 -14.49 38.52
CA PHE A 10 -29.63 -14.82 38.17
C PHE A 10 -28.63 -13.68 37.91
N TRP A 11 -27.96 -13.34 39.01
CA TRP A 11 -26.54 -13.00 39.04
C TRP A 11 -25.68 -14.21 38.65
N GLY A 12 -24.63 -13.97 37.86
CA GLY A 12 -23.45 -14.84 37.81
C GLY A 12 -22.92 -15.14 36.40
N MET A 13 -21.96 -14.35 35.92
CA MET A 13 -20.62 -14.87 35.65
C MET A 13 -19.63 -13.75 35.27
N ILE A 14 -18.50 -13.76 35.99
CA ILE A 14 -17.24 -13.11 35.67
C ILE A 14 -16.56 -13.91 34.56
N GLY A 15 -15.90 -13.21 33.63
CA GLY A 15 -14.69 -13.73 32.98
C GLY A 15 -14.73 -13.86 31.47
N ALA A 16 -14.25 -12.84 30.77
CA ALA A 16 -13.50 -13.01 29.53
C ALA A 16 -12.63 -11.77 29.29
N LEU A 17 -11.36 -11.84 29.73
CA LEU A 17 -10.30 -11.03 29.14
C LEU A 17 -10.20 -11.41 27.66
N LEU A 18 -10.66 -10.53 26.77
CA LEU A 18 -10.37 -10.65 25.36
C LEU A 18 -9.08 -9.86 25.07
N LEU A 19 -8.01 -10.63 24.88
CA LEU A 19 -6.80 -10.22 24.18
C LEU A 19 -7.19 -9.77 22.76
N VAL A 20 -7.26 -8.46 22.54
CA VAL A 20 -7.39 -7.88 21.21
C VAL A 20 -6.00 -7.82 20.57
N PRO A 21 -5.79 -8.38 19.35
CA PRO A 21 -4.52 -8.26 18.65
C PRO A 21 -4.20 -6.79 18.29
N PRO A 22 -2.98 -6.30 18.55
CA PRO A 22 -2.59 -4.92 18.26
C PRO A 22 -2.13 -4.75 16.81
N THR A 23 -3.03 -4.77 15.82
CA THR A 23 -2.66 -4.40 14.44
C THR A 23 -3.69 -3.58 13.65
N VAL A 24 -4.79 -3.13 14.26
CA VAL A 24 -5.81 -2.30 13.56
C VAL A 24 -5.71 -0.81 13.92
N SER A 25 -4.51 -0.30 14.15
CA SER A 25 -4.28 1.12 14.54
C SER A 25 -3.62 1.99 13.45
N ALA A 26 -3.12 1.41 12.36
CA ALA A 26 -2.40 2.20 11.35
C ALA A 26 -3.31 2.97 10.37
N GLN A 27 -4.53 2.51 10.13
CA GLN A 27 -5.45 3.12 9.14
C GLN A 27 -6.30 4.27 9.71
N TRP A 28 -6.43 4.37 11.04
CA TRP A 28 -7.13 5.47 11.73
C TRP A 28 -6.29 6.73 11.94
N GLY A 29 -4.95 6.62 11.86
CA GLY A 29 -4.03 7.75 12.07
C GLY A 29 -4.02 8.79 10.95
N ALA A 30 -4.61 8.51 9.79
CA ALA A 30 -4.71 9.48 8.69
C ALA A 30 -5.96 10.39 8.82
N ILE A 31 -7.03 9.89 9.43
CA ILE A 31 -8.29 10.64 9.60
C ILE A 31 -8.20 11.57 10.82
N GLN A 32 -7.51 11.16 11.89
CA GLN A 32 -7.28 12.00 13.07
C GLN A 32 -6.41 13.23 12.79
N ARG A 33 -5.43 13.12 11.86
CA ARG A 33 -4.59 14.24 11.44
C ARG A 33 -5.37 15.37 10.76
N GLY A 34 -6.51 15.07 10.15
CA GLY A 34 -7.40 16.09 9.55
C GLY A 34 -8.14 16.94 10.59
N ILE A 35 -8.42 16.40 11.78
CA ILE A 35 -9.19 17.08 12.84
C ILE A 35 -8.28 17.90 13.77
N GLN A 36 -7.02 17.51 13.90
CA GLN A 36 -6.04 18.21 14.74
C GLN A 36 -5.42 19.46 14.08
N ALA A 37 -5.47 19.58 12.75
CA ALA A 37 -4.97 20.74 12.01
C ALA A 37 -5.81 22.01 12.19
N THR A 38 -6.99 21.92 12.84
CA THR A 38 -7.92 23.03 13.09
C THR A 38 -7.88 23.59 14.52
N GLN A 39 -6.95 23.13 15.37
CA GLN A 39 -6.78 23.70 16.71
C GLN A 39 -5.79 24.88 16.70
N PRO A 40 -6.12 26.03 17.32
CA PRO A 40 -5.27 27.23 17.35
C PRO A 40 -3.88 27.07 18.02
N SER A 41 -3.59 25.92 18.60
CA SER A 41 -2.36 25.65 19.38
C SER A 41 -1.43 24.59 18.75
N TYR A 42 -1.65 24.19 17.49
CA TYR A 42 -0.69 23.33 16.79
C TYR A 42 0.50 24.15 16.29
N GLN A 43 1.62 24.08 17.01
CA GLN A 43 2.94 24.42 16.46
C GLN A 43 3.45 23.18 15.70
N PRO A 44 3.69 23.27 14.38
CA PRO A 44 4.42 22.22 13.70
C PRO A 44 5.83 22.16 14.30
N GLN A 45 6.22 21.01 14.83
CA GLN A 45 7.64 20.72 15.03
C GLN A 45 8.33 20.90 13.68
N SER A 46 9.15 21.93 13.59
CA SER A 46 10.09 22.17 12.51
C SER A 46 10.91 20.90 12.33
N GLN A 47 10.61 20.14 11.28
CA GLN A 47 11.59 19.20 10.75
C GLN A 47 12.74 20.04 10.22
N GLU A 48 13.88 19.97 10.89
CA GLU A 48 15.14 20.52 10.40
C GLU A 48 15.39 20.02 8.97
N PRO A 49 16.01 20.83 8.10
CA PRO A 49 16.33 20.42 6.75
C PRO A 49 17.26 19.21 6.82
N ARG A 50 16.77 18.02 6.45
CA ARG A 50 17.66 16.86 6.24
C ARG A 50 18.62 17.25 5.12
N GLY A 51 19.89 17.36 5.50
CA GLY A 51 21.00 17.70 4.63
C GLY A 51 21.12 16.78 3.42
N ASP A 52 21.85 17.30 2.45
CA ASP A 52 22.13 16.80 1.11
C ASP A 52 22.94 15.48 1.14
N GLY A 53 22.30 14.39 1.59
CA GLY A 53 22.81 13.02 1.48
C GLY A 53 22.27 12.36 0.22
N GLY A 54 23.17 11.85 -0.62
CA GLY A 54 22.84 10.95 -1.74
C GLY A 54 22.05 9.70 -1.30
N PRO A 55 21.65 8.83 -2.24
CA PRO A 55 20.64 7.79 -1.98
C PRO A 55 20.96 6.92 -0.76
N HIS A 56 20.08 6.99 0.25
CA HIS A 56 20.09 6.11 1.40
C HIS A 56 19.56 4.73 1.03
N ASN A 57 20.39 3.96 0.31
CA ASN A 57 20.41 2.49 0.28
C ASN A 57 21.84 2.03 0.01
N VAL A 58 22.74 2.40 0.93
CA VAL A 58 24.01 1.69 1.12
C VAL A 58 23.76 0.52 2.07
N ALA A 59 22.82 -0.35 1.73
CA ALA A 59 22.83 -1.68 2.32
C ALA A 59 23.89 -2.45 1.55
N ASP A 60 25.09 -2.46 2.14
CA ASP A 60 26.25 -3.28 1.79
C ASP A 60 25.79 -4.65 1.29
N GLU A 61 26.46 -5.22 0.28
CA GLU A 61 26.12 -6.56 -0.24
C GLU A 61 26.12 -7.61 0.89
N GLN A 62 26.81 -7.33 1.99
CA GLN A 62 26.83 -8.11 3.23
C GLN A 62 25.48 -8.30 3.93
N VAL A 63 24.50 -7.39 3.78
CA VAL A 63 23.25 -7.42 4.59
C VAL A 63 22.01 -7.84 3.77
N GLY A 64 21.99 -7.61 2.46
CA GLY A 64 20.81 -7.87 1.61
C GLY A 64 20.92 -9.05 0.64
N GLY A 65 22.10 -9.67 0.51
CA GLY A 65 22.37 -10.65 -0.54
C GLY A 65 22.59 -10.03 -1.92
N ALA A 66 22.87 -10.87 -2.92
CA ALA A 66 23.07 -10.43 -4.30
C ALA A 66 21.73 -10.09 -4.99
N GLY A 67 21.75 -9.12 -5.91
CA GLY A 67 20.62 -8.87 -6.80
C GLY A 67 20.30 -10.09 -7.68
N LEU A 68 19.07 -10.16 -8.19
CA LEU A 68 18.63 -11.20 -9.11
C LEU A 68 19.54 -11.25 -10.34
N ALA A 69 20.12 -12.41 -10.63
CA ALA A 69 21.01 -12.58 -11.78
C ALA A 69 20.29 -12.37 -13.13
N THR A 70 18.99 -12.68 -13.17
CA THR A 70 18.14 -12.55 -14.36
C THR A 70 16.79 -11.96 -14.00
N THR A 71 16.11 -11.38 -14.99
CA THR A 71 14.71 -11.00 -14.85
C THR A 71 13.88 -12.21 -14.45
N THR A 72 13.15 -12.10 -13.35
CA THR A 72 12.47 -13.24 -12.71
C THR A 72 10.99 -12.93 -12.52
N THR A 73 10.13 -13.86 -12.95
CA THR A 73 8.69 -13.81 -12.70
C THR A 73 8.34 -14.62 -11.47
N PHE A 74 7.76 -13.96 -10.48
CA PHE A 74 7.21 -14.60 -9.29
C PHE A 74 5.72 -14.85 -9.50
N ARG A 75 5.26 -16.03 -9.07
CA ARG A 75 3.85 -16.40 -9.01
C ARG A 75 3.49 -16.56 -7.56
N ASP A 76 2.47 -15.86 -7.12
CA ASP A 76 1.97 -15.99 -5.76
C ASP A 76 1.42 -17.41 -5.54
N LYS A 77 1.68 -17.98 -4.37
CA LYS A 77 1.30 -19.36 -4.02
C LYS A 77 -0.16 -19.50 -3.59
N VAL A 78 -0.76 -18.40 -3.12
CA VAL A 78 -2.06 -18.37 -2.44
C VAL A 78 -3.12 -17.70 -3.31
N ARG A 79 -2.72 -16.67 -4.06
CA ARG A 79 -3.59 -15.84 -4.90
C ARG A 79 -3.17 -15.97 -6.36
N PRO A 80 -4.10 -15.91 -7.31
CA PRO A 80 -3.79 -16.22 -8.71
C PRO A 80 -3.15 -15.01 -9.42
N PHE A 81 -2.05 -14.45 -8.92
CA PHE A 81 -1.33 -13.39 -9.64
C PHE A 81 0.17 -13.66 -9.76
N SER A 82 0.78 -12.95 -10.69
CA SER A 82 2.21 -12.98 -10.95
C SER A 82 2.72 -11.58 -11.23
N TYR A 83 4.01 -11.37 -11.01
CA TYR A 83 4.71 -10.12 -11.28
C TYR A 83 6.16 -10.43 -11.63
N THR A 84 6.82 -9.53 -12.35
CA THR A 84 8.19 -9.70 -12.85
C THR A 84 9.10 -8.62 -12.31
N ILE A 85 10.23 -9.04 -11.75
CA ILE A 85 11.28 -8.16 -11.24
C ILE A 85 12.47 -8.23 -12.20
N PRO A 86 12.99 -7.09 -12.70
CA PRO A 86 14.17 -7.06 -13.55
C PRO A 86 15.42 -7.60 -12.86
N ALA A 87 16.40 -8.07 -13.65
CA ALA A 87 17.73 -8.39 -13.15
C ALA A 87 18.37 -7.20 -12.40
N GLY A 88 19.24 -7.50 -11.44
CA GLY A 88 19.94 -6.52 -10.61
C GLY A 88 19.14 -6.00 -9.41
N TRP A 89 17.83 -6.20 -9.38
CA TRP A 89 17.00 -5.89 -8.21
C TRP A 89 17.22 -6.93 -7.12
N ARG A 90 17.21 -6.49 -5.87
CA ARG A 90 17.43 -7.31 -4.69
C ARG A 90 16.16 -7.39 -3.88
N GLN A 91 15.85 -8.58 -3.36
CA GLN A 91 14.77 -8.70 -2.39
C GLN A 91 15.22 -8.14 -1.05
N GLU A 92 14.39 -7.29 -0.44
CA GLU A 92 14.62 -6.79 0.90
C GLU A 92 13.79 -7.58 1.91
N GLY A 93 14.38 -7.86 3.08
CA GLY A 93 13.77 -8.65 4.14
C GLY A 93 13.78 -10.16 3.88
N SER A 94 13.37 -10.93 4.89
CA SER A 94 13.36 -12.40 4.87
C SER A 94 12.03 -13.01 4.38
N GLY A 95 11.16 -12.20 3.77
CA GLY A 95 9.84 -12.65 3.30
C GLY A 95 9.91 -13.65 2.14
N ASP A 96 8.82 -14.37 1.89
CA ASP A 96 8.66 -15.17 0.67
C ASP A 96 8.12 -14.28 -0.44
N PRO A 97 8.84 -14.06 -1.57
CA PRO A 97 8.35 -13.23 -2.67
C PRO A 97 7.10 -13.81 -3.35
N THR A 98 6.71 -15.04 -3.02
CA THR A 98 5.49 -15.68 -3.48
C THR A 98 4.38 -15.72 -2.43
N GLY A 99 4.54 -14.98 -1.32
CA GLY A 99 3.59 -14.84 -0.22
C GLY A 99 2.75 -13.56 -0.27
N ASP A 100 2.21 -13.17 0.88
CA ASP A 100 1.24 -12.07 1.01
C ASP A 100 1.81 -10.65 0.84
N SER A 101 3.14 -10.55 0.87
CA SER A 101 3.88 -9.33 0.66
C SER A 101 5.27 -9.63 0.12
N ALA A 102 5.81 -8.72 -0.68
CA ALA A 102 7.21 -8.74 -1.05
C ALA A 102 7.75 -7.31 -1.14
N GLN A 103 9.07 -7.18 -1.00
CA GLN A 103 9.77 -5.92 -1.18
C GLN A 103 11.05 -6.18 -1.97
N PHE A 104 11.27 -5.36 -2.99
CA PHE A 104 12.47 -5.37 -3.81
C PHE A 104 13.00 -3.95 -3.92
N MET A 105 14.33 -3.82 -3.94
CA MET A 105 15.03 -2.56 -4.14
C MET A 105 16.10 -2.74 -5.22
N LEU A 106 16.35 -1.69 -6.00
CA LEU A 106 17.51 -1.63 -6.89
C LEU A 106 18.71 -1.10 -6.09
N PRO A 107 19.76 -1.90 -5.85
CA PRO A 107 20.90 -1.50 -5.01
C PRO A 107 21.54 -0.18 -5.46
N GLY A 108 22.01 0.63 -4.50
CA GLY A 108 22.62 1.93 -4.75
C GLY A 108 21.63 3.04 -5.17
N THR A 109 20.33 2.74 -5.20
CA THR A 109 19.28 3.70 -5.57
C THR A 109 18.16 3.71 -4.53
N THR A 110 17.21 4.62 -4.69
CA THR A 110 15.96 4.63 -3.91
C THR A 110 14.80 3.92 -4.62
N ALA A 111 15.06 3.34 -5.80
CA ALA A 111 14.04 2.67 -6.58
C ALA A 111 13.65 1.34 -5.93
N GLY A 112 12.34 1.16 -5.75
CA GLY A 112 11.77 0.05 -5.01
C GLY A 112 10.43 -0.42 -5.55
N PHE A 113 10.10 -1.66 -5.23
CA PHE A 113 8.80 -2.25 -5.50
C PHE A 113 8.32 -3.00 -4.26
N THR A 114 7.04 -2.86 -3.93
CA THR A 114 6.41 -3.65 -2.89
C THR A 114 4.96 -3.94 -3.25
N PHE A 115 4.43 -5.03 -2.72
CA PHE A 115 3.00 -5.26 -2.73
C PHE A 115 2.52 -5.82 -1.39
N THR A 116 1.24 -5.64 -1.14
CA THR A 116 0.50 -6.34 -0.09
C THR A 116 -0.91 -6.63 -0.57
N PHE A 117 -1.56 -7.62 0.04
CA PHE A 117 -3.00 -7.80 -0.10
C PHE A 117 -3.69 -8.17 1.22
N THR A 118 -4.99 -7.90 1.30
CA THR A 118 -5.82 -8.23 2.46
C THR A 118 -7.23 -8.61 2.02
N GLN A 119 -7.87 -9.52 2.75
CA GLN A 119 -9.23 -9.94 2.45
C GLN A 119 -10.24 -8.96 3.06
N MET A 120 -11.15 -8.44 2.24
CA MET A 120 -12.33 -7.75 2.74
C MET A 120 -13.48 -8.74 2.97
N VAL A 121 -14.46 -8.35 3.78
CA VAL A 121 -15.66 -9.17 3.99
C VAL A 121 -16.40 -9.44 2.67
N PRO A 122 -17.13 -10.57 2.53
CA PRO A 122 -17.81 -10.92 1.28
C PRO A 122 -18.84 -9.88 0.80
N SER A 123 -19.46 -9.13 1.72
CA SER A 123 -20.42 -8.06 1.42
C SER A 123 -19.77 -6.73 1.03
N PHE A 124 -18.44 -6.64 1.02
CA PHE A 124 -17.74 -5.40 0.75
C PHE A 124 -18.08 -4.89 -0.66
N PRO A 125 -18.50 -3.61 -0.81
CA PRO A 125 -18.96 -3.07 -2.09
C PRO A 125 -17.76 -2.66 -2.98
N ARG A 126 -16.96 -3.62 -3.43
CA ARG A 126 -15.69 -3.37 -4.16
C ARG A 126 -15.84 -2.41 -5.34
N LYS A 127 -16.92 -2.52 -6.13
CA LYS A 127 -17.17 -1.63 -7.27
C LYS A 127 -17.35 -0.18 -6.82
N ALA A 128 -18.19 0.06 -5.82
CA ALA A 128 -18.41 1.41 -5.29
C ALA A 128 -17.14 1.99 -4.67
N SER A 129 -16.37 1.17 -3.94
CA SER A 129 -15.08 1.59 -3.36
C SER A 129 -14.07 1.99 -4.43
N VAL A 130 -13.98 1.21 -5.52
CA VAL A 130 -13.10 1.47 -6.66
C VAL A 130 -13.52 2.72 -7.44
N ASP A 131 -14.82 2.92 -7.66
CA ASP A 131 -15.36 4.10 -8.33
C ASP A 131 -15.12 5.38 -7.49
N ALA A 132 -15.40 5.33 -6.18
CA ALA A 132 -15.17 6.45 -5.27
C ALA A 132 -13.68 6.81 -5.17
N SER A 133 -12.80 5.80 -5.02
CA SER A 133 -11.35 6.03 -4.92
C SER A 133 -10.76 6.57 -6.22
N TYR A 134 -11.24 6.10 -7.37
CA TYR A 134 -10.85 6.63 -8.67
C TYR A 134 -11.27 8.08 -8.86
N ASN A 135 -12.52 8.43 -8.51
CA ASN A 135 -13.01 9.81 -8.63
C ASN A 135 -12.23 10.75 -7.71
N ARG A 136 -11.99 10.35 -6.46
CA ARG A 136 -11.11 11.08 -5.56
C ARG A 136 -9.72 11.25 -6.16
N ALA A 137 -9.15 10.22 -6.79
CA ALA A 137 -7.85 10.33 -7.43
C ALA A 137 -7.87 11.33 -8.59
N LEU A 138 -8.95 11.41 -9.38
CA LEU A 138 -9.11 12.42 -10.41
C LEU A 138 -9.18 13.85 -9.84
N GLU A 139 -9.88 14.05 -8.72
CA GLU A 139 -9.89 15.33 -8.00
C GLU A 139 -8.48 15.69 -7.48
N GLU A 140 -7.80 14.72 -6.88
CA GLU A 140 -6.43 14.86 -6.39
C GLU A 140 -5.44 15.17 -7.55
N LYS A 141 -5.68 14.64 -8.75
CA LYS A 141 -4.96 15.02 -9.97
C LYS A 141 -5.22 16.49 -10.32
N GLY A 142 -6.47 16.95 -10.22
CA GLY A 142 -6.87 18.34 -10.50
C GLY A 142 -6.16 19.37 -9.60
N ILE A 143 -5.81 18.99 -8.38
CA ILE A 143 -5.01 19.83 -7.46
C ILE A 143 -3.50 19.55 -7.52
N GLY A 144 -3.02 18.84 -8.54
CA GLY A 144 -1.60 18.59 -8.79
C GLY A 144 -0.93 17.55 -7.88
N LYS A 145 -1.70 16.64 -7.26
CA LYS A 145 -1.12 15.51 -6.49
C LYS A 145 -0.62 14.39 -7.40
N TYR A 146 -1.31 14.14 -8.50
CA TYR A 146 -0.95 13.08 -9.45
C TYR A 146 -0.60 13.65 -10.82
N LEU A 147 0.42 13.07 -11.45
CA LEU A 147 0.74 13.24 -12.87
C LEU A 147 -0.29 12.52 -13.73
N SER A 148 -0.68 11.30 -13.33
CA SER A 148 -1.66 10.50 -14.05
C SER A 148 -2.53 9.70 -13.11
N VAL A 149 -3.77 9.50 -13.54
CA VAL A 149 -4.76 8.64 -12.91
C VAL A 149 -5.48 7.93 -14.05
N LYS A 150 -5.58 6.59 -13.99
CA LYS A 150 -6.26 5.79 -15.02
C LYS A 150 -6.98 4.60 -14.39
N ARG A 151 -8.09 4.18 -15.01
CA ARG A 151 -8.68 2.87 -14.69
C ARG A 151 -7.76 1.77 -15.17
N ARG A 152 -7.64 0.72 -14.37
CA ARG A 152 -6.83 -0.45 -14.70
C ARG A 152 -7.52 -1.70 -14.16
N ASN A 153 -8.22 -2.37 -15.07
CA ASN A 153 -8.95 -3.60 -14.81
C ASN A 153 -8.27 -4.76 -15.55
N GLN A 154 -8.34 -5.96 -14.99
CA GLN A 154 -7.88 -7.21 -15.61
C GLN A 154 -8.91 -8.31 -15.33
N GLY A 155 -9.80 -8.57 -16.28
CA GLY A 155 -10.87 -9.56 -16.07
C GLY A 155 -11.84 -9.13 -14.96
N ASP A 156 -11.97 -9.95 -13.92
CA ASP A 156 -12.78 -9.67 -12.73
C ASP A 156 -12.07 -8.75 -11.73
N VAL A 157 -10.77 -8.49 -11.91
CA VAL A 157 -10.00 -7.55 -11.10
C VAL A 157 -10.27 -6.13 -11.54
N ILE A 158 -10.73 -5.29 -10.61
CA ILE A 158 -11.08 -3.89 -10.85
C ILE A 158 -10.21 -2.96 -10.02
N GLY A 159 -9.73 -1.87 -10.62
CA GLY A 159 -8.82 -0.98 -9.92
C GLY A 159 -8.49 0.31 -10.66
N TRP A 160 -7.56 1.05 -10.09
CA TRP A 160 -7.04 2.29 -10.66
C TRP A 160 -5.55 2.42 -10.38
N GLU A 161 -4.86 3.07 -11.31
CA GLU A 161 -3.44 3.37 -11.20
C GLU A 161 -3.23 4.87 -11.05
N THR A 162 -2.31 5.27 -10.18
CA THR A 162 -1.88 6.66 -10.00
C THR A 162 -0.36 6.79 -10.16
N ILE A 163 0.10 7.94 -10.65
CA ILE A 163 1.50 8.35 -10.62
C ILE A 163 1.58 9.69 -9.90
N GLU A 164 2.36 9.77 -8.83
CA GLU A 164 2.47 10.99 -8.00
C GLU A 164 3.35 12.08 -8.63
N THR A 165 3.03 13.34 -8.34
CA THR A 165 3.93 14.47 -8.61
C THR A 165 5.06 14.53 -7.58
N PRO A 166 6.20 15.19 -7.89
CA PRO A 166 7.27 15.37 -6.92
C PRO A 166 6.85 16.15 -5.67
N GLN A 167 6.00 17.17 -5.85
CA GLN A 167 5.70 18.20 -4.84
C GLN A 167 4.73 17.72 -3.75
N LYS A 168 3.81 16.81 -4.11
CA LYS A 168 2.79 16.28 -3.18
C LYS A 168 2.92 14.76 -3.01
N GLY A 169 4.08 14.22 -3.38
CA GLY A 169 4.44 12.83 -3.16
C GLY A 169 4.55 12.48 -1.68
N SER A 170 4.65 11.19 -1.38
CA SER A 170 4.60 10.70 -0.01
C SER A 170 5.97 10.76 0.66
N GLY A 171 6.26 11.89 1.33
CA GLY A 171 7.42 12.02 2.21
C GLY A 171 8.77 11.98 1.49
N GLY A 172 8.86 12.62 0.31
CA GLY A 172 10.09 12.67 -0.51
C GLY A 172 10.14 11.62 -1.62
N PHE A 173 9.20 10.68 -1.65
CA PHE A 173 9.07 9.67 -2.70
C PHE A 173 7.99 10.03 -3.71
N GLN A 174 8.23 9.64 -4.96
CA GLN A 174 7.21 9.52 -6.00
C GLN A 174 6.91 8.05 -6.25
N ARG A 175 5.63 7.77 -6.54
CA ARG A 175 5.12 6.40 -6.64
C ARG A 175 4.26 6.20 -7.88
N ILE A 176 4.39 5.03 -8.48
CA ILE A 176 3.42 4.41 -9.38
C ILE A 176 2.67 3.38 -8.53
N GLN A 177 1.35 3.56 -8.37
CA GLN A 177 0.54 2.71 -7.52
C GLN A 177 -0.58 2.10 -8.33
N TRP A 178 -0.76 0.78 -8.27
CA TRP A 178 -1.99 0.12 -8.73
C TRP A 178 -2.71 -0.46 -7.52
N GLN A 179 -3.90 0.06 -7.24
CA GLN A 179 -4.79 -0.42 -6.20
C GLN A 179 -5.97 -1.13 -6.86
N CYS A 180 -6.28 -2.34 -6.43
CA CYS A 180 -7.33 -3.14 -7.06
C CYS A 180 -7.99 -4.14 -6.13
N TYR A 181 -9.14 -4.66 -6.57
CA TYR A 181 -9.87 -5.74 -5.91
C TYR A 181 -10.14 -6.86 -6.90
N ASP A 182 -9.94 -8.11 -6.48
CA ASP A 182 -10.34 -9.28 -7.28
C ASP A 182 -11.83 -9.64 -7.09
N GLY A 183 -12.28 -10.71 -7.77
CA GLY A 183 -13.65 -11.22 -7.64
C GLY A 183 -13.99 -11.80 -6.26
N GLN A 184 -12.99 -12.07 -5.41
CA GLN A 184 -13.14 -12.61 -4.06
C GLN A 184 -12.99 -11.55 -2.97
N ASN A 185 -13.03 -10.25 -3.34
CA ASN A 185 -12.87 -9.11 -2.44
C ASN A 185 -11.52 -9.04 -1.71
N TYR A 186 -10.44 -9.59 -2.28
CA TYR A 186 -9.10 -9.25 -1.81
C TYR A 186 -8.71 -7.89 -2.37
N TYR A 187 -8.27 -7.00 -1.48
CA TYR A 187 -7.69 -5.71 -1.83
C TYR A 187 -6.19 -5.84 -1.99
N TYR A 188 -5.65 -5.44 -3.15
CA TYR A 188 -4.24 -5.45 -3.47
C TYR A 188 -3.73 -4.03 -3.63
N THR A 189 -2.52 -3.78 -3.12
CA THR A 189 -1.78 -2.54 -3.37
C THR A 189 -0.41 -2.90 -3.91
N PHE A 190 -0.12 -2.49 -5.14
CA PHE A 190 1.20 -2.61 -5.77
C PHE A 190 1.83 -1.23 -5.87
N ILE A 191 3.04 -1.05 -5.36
CA ILE A 191 3.73 0.24 -5.29
C ILE A 191 5.13 0.09 -5.85
N ALA A 192 5.39 0.76 -6.97
CA ALA A 192 6.75 1.01 -7.45
C ALA A 192 7.10 2.47 -7.12
N HIS A 193 8.27 2.72 -6.53
CA HIS A 193 8.62 4.03 -5.98
C HIS A 193 10.09 4.37 -6.18
N ALA A 194 10.41 5.66 -6.05
CA ALA A 194 11.77 6.18 -5.88
C ALA A 194 11.71 7.56 -5.21
N ASP A 195 12.81 8.04 -4.65
CA ASP A 195 12.98 9.45 -4.28
C ASP A 195 12.66 10.32 -5.49
N ALA A 196 12.01 11.46 -5.26
CA ALA A 196 11.55 12.35 -6.32
C ALA A 196 12.68 12.78 -7.28
N ARG A 197 13.92 12.90 -6.80
CA ARG A 197 15.09 13.27 -7.60
C ARG A 197 15.54 12.14 -8.54
N GLN A 198 15.27 10.88 -8.18
CA GLN A 198 15.66 9.69 -8.95
C GLN A 198 14.51 9.08 -9.75
N PHE A 199 13.26 9.45 -9.45
CA PHE A 199 12.08 8.85 -10.05
C PHE A 199 12.07 8.95 -11.57
N ALA A 200 12.41 10.11 -12.14
CA ALA A 200 12.44 10.29 -13.59
C ALA A 200 13.39 9.30 -14.28
N GLN A 201 14.56 9.05 -13.68
CA GLN A 201 15.56 8.10 -14.18
C GLN A 201 15.08 6.65 -14.13
N HIS A 202 14.36 6.26 -13.06
CA HIS A 202 13.91 4.88 -12.87
C HIS A 202 12.47 4.62 -13.33
N ARG A 203 11.72 5.65 -13.77
CA ARG A 203 10.28 5.57 -14.08
C ARG A 203 9.94 4.45 -15.05
N ALA A 204 10.74 4.25 -16.09
CA ALA A 204 10.49 3.21 -17.08
C ALA A 204 10.59 1.79 -16.47
N ALA A 205 11.61 1.53 -15.64
CA ALA A 205 11.77 0.26 -14.94
C ALA A 205 10.64 0.04 -13.91
N LEU A 206 10.30 1.08 -13.14
CA LEU A 206 9.20 1.04 -12.18
C LEU A 206 7.86 0.75 -12.85
N GLN A 207 7.57 1.42 -13.97
CA GLN A 207 6.35 1.17 -14.74
C GLN A 207 6.35 -0.24 -15.33
N THR A 208 7.50 -0.75 -15.80
CA THR A 208 7.63 -2.12 -16.32
C THR A 208 7.25 -3.15 -15.27
N ILE A 209 7.67 -2.98 -14.01
CA ILE A 209 7.28 -3.87 -12.92
C ILE A 209 5.77 -3.83 -12.72
N ILE A 210 5.16 -2.65 -12.63
CA ILE A 210 3.71 -2.50 -12.46
C ILE A 210 2.95 -3.11 -13.66
N ASP A 211 3.43 -2.88 -14.88
CA ASP A 211 2.85 -3.39 -16.13
C ASP A 211 3.07 -4.89 -16.32
N SER A 212 3.95 -5.53 -15.55
CA SER A 212 4.15 -6.99 -15.56
C SER A 212 3.10 -7.75 -14.75
N ILE A 213 2.36 -7.07 -13.87
CA ILE A 213 1.44 -7.75 -12.96
C ILE A 213 0.27 -8.35 -13.75
N ARG A 214 0.04 -9.65 -13.58
CA ARG A 214 -1.02 -10.42 -14.26
C ARG A 214 -1.78 -11.25 -13.25
N PHE A 215 -3.09 -11.07 -13.23
CA PHE A 215 -4.00 -12.02 -12.57
C PHE A 215 -4.37 -13.13 -13.55
N SER A 216 -4.15 -14.37 -13.12
CA SER A 216 -4.56 -15.61 -13.76
C SER A 216 -6.06 -15.82 -13.54
N ARG A 217 -6.73 -16.41 -14.52
CA ARG A 217 -8.07 -16.97 -14.33
C ARG A 217 -7.98 -18.40 -13.81
#